data_AF-A0A971X0N8-F1
#
_entry.id   AF-A0A971X0N8-F1
#
_cell.length_a   1.000
_cell.length_b   1.000
_cell.length_c   1.000
_cell.angle_alpha   90.00
_cell.angle_beta   90.00
_cell.angle_gamma   90.00
#
_symmetry.space_group_name_H-M   'P 1'
#
loop_
_entity.id
_entity.type
_entity.pdbx_description
1 polymer ?
#
loop_
_entity_poly.entity_id
_entity_poly.type
_entity_poly.pdbx_seq_one_letter_code
_entity_poly.pdbx_strand_id
1 'polypeptide(L)'
;MREAFQRCYALLRSGYTPKWNEGYPEYDSRIRAFVEAVHSDAICDYDYMEHYERIREKALNKLTYREVCTFLTFIVRGERFCSGHIANHIQDGVLAGLLERYLELTATGRGVIASGIFGTAVADAVGVPAEFKSREELRARPITDIIGGGAHQQVAGTWSDDTSMALCLAFSLAEKGGIDVDDIMKRFCDWYENGAYSPHGECFDIGMT
;
A
#
# COMPACT_ATOMS: atom_id res chain seq x y z
N MET A 1 10.91 6.71 -3.78
CA MET A 1 11.16 5.24 -3.91
C MET A 1 10.57 4.66 -5.20
N ARG A 2 9.23 4.53 -5.35
CA ARG A 2 8.60 3.96 -6.56
C ARG A 2 9.05 4.64 -7.87
N GLU A 3 9.19 5.96 -7.86
CA GLU A 3 9.66 6.72 -9.02
C GLU A 3 11.10 6.32 -9.45
N ALA A 4 12.00 6.04 -8.50
CA ALA A 4 13.35 5.57 -8.80
C ALA A 4 13.30 4.21 -9.51
N PHE A 5 12.44 3.31 -9.04
CA PHE A 5 12.22 1.99 -9.64
C PHE A 5 11.59 2.10 -11.03
N GLN A 6 10.62 3.00 -11.23
CA GLN A 6 10.01 3.26 -12.54
C GLN A 6 11.03 3.79 -13.55
N ARG A 7 11.87 4.76 -13.15
CA ARG A 7 12.92 5.31 -14.03
C ARG A 7 14.00 4.29 -14.35
N CYS A 8 14.38 3.47 -13.38
CA CYS A 8 15.30 2.35 -13.58
C CYS A 8 14.70 1.32 -14.55
N TYR A 9 13.47 0.88 -14.34
CA TYR A 9 12.78 -0.06 -15.22
C TYR A 9 12.66 0.47 -16.65
N ALA A 10 12.24 1.72 -16.83
CA ALA A 10 12.15 2.36 -18.15
C ALA A 10 13.50 2.38 -18.89
N LEU A 11 14.60 2.62 -18.17
CA LEU A 11 15.95 2.54 -18.72
C LEU A 11 16.31 1.11 -19.15
N LEU A 12 16.05 0.11 -18.31
CA LEU A 12 16.35 -1.29 -18.67
C LEU A 12 15.55 -1.72 -19.90
N ARG A 13 14.28 -1.31 -20.00
CA ARG A 13 13.42 -1.58 -21.16
C ARG A 13 13.86 -0.89 -22.44
N SER A 14 14.71 0.14 -22.38
CA SER A 14 15.30 0.76 -23.56
C SER A 14 16.54 0.02 -24.09
N GLY A 15 16.86 -1.15 -23.55
CA GLY A 15 18.03 -1.94 -23.94
C GLY A 15 19.35 -1.44 -23.35
N TYR A 16 19.30 -0.79 -22.18
CA TYR A 16 20.50 -0.28 -21.50
C TYR A 16 21.50 -1.39 -21.17
N THR A 17 22.77 -1.11 -21.45
CA THR A 17 23.90 -1.91 -21.00
C THR A 17 24.90 -1.01 -20.26
N PRO A 18 25.46 -1.44 -19.10
CA PRO A 18 26.48 -0.67 -18.41
C PRO A 18 27.73 -0.48 -19.26
N LYS A 19 28.35 0.69 -19.13
CA LYS A 19 29.70 0.89 -19.66
C LYS A 19 30.69 0.22 -18.72
N TRP A 20 31.79 -0.29 -19.27
CA TRP A 20 32.83 -0.94 -18.48
C TRP A 20 34.12 -0.13 -18.59
N ASN A 21 34.76 0.09 -17.46
CA ASN A 21 36.03 0.79 -17.34
C ASN A 21 36.94 0.01 -16.40
N GLU A 22 38.09 -0.44 -16.90
CA GLU A 22 39.08 -1.22 -16.12
C GLU A 22 38.49 -2.44 -15.36
N GLY A 23 37.46 -3.07 -15.93
CA GLY A 23 36.77 -4.21 -15.31
C GLY A 23 35.66 -3.85 -14.32
N TYR A 24 35.40 -2.56 -14.11
CA TYR A 24 34.32 -2.07 -13.26
C TYR A 24 33.15 -1.51 -14.09
N PRO A 25 31.90 -1.86 -13.76
CA PRO A 25 30.74 -1.28 -14.43
C PRO A 25 30.50 0.16 -13.96
N GLU A 26 30.32 1.06 -14.91
CA GLU A 26 29.84 2.43 -14.69
C GLU A 26 28.34 2.50 -14.94
N TYR A 27 27.59 2.83 -13.88
CA TYR A 27 26.13 2.83 -13.89
C TYR A 27 25.53 4.22 -14.15
N ASP A 28 24.49 4.27 -15.00
CA ASP A 28 23.62 5.42 -15.19
C ASP A 28 23.07 5.93 -13.85
N SER A 29 22.88 7.25 -13.75
CA SER A 29 22.30 7.91 -12.57
C SER A 29 20.97 7.27 -12.09
N ARG A 30 20.15 6.74 -13.00
CA ARG A 30 18.88 6.07 -12.68
C ARG A 30 19.09 4.73 -11.99
N ILE A 31 20.14 3.98 -12.37
CA ILE A 31 20.53 2.74 -11.68
C ILE A 31 21.06 3.09 -10.28
N ARG A 32 21.89 4.13 -10.17
CA ARG A 32 22.41 4.60 -8.87
C ARG A 32 21.30 5.04 -7.91
N ALA A 33 20.34 5.83 -8.39
CA ALA A 33 19.17 6.22 -7.61
C ALA A 33 18.29 5.01 -7.19
N PHE A 34 18.21 3.98 -8.03
CA PHE A 34 17.58 2.71 -7.67
C PHE A 34 18.36 1.98 -6.56
N VAL A 35 19.69 1.87 -6.68
CA VAL A 35 20.56 1.27 -5.67
C VAL A 35 20.41 1.97 -4.32
N GLU A 36 20.43 3.30 -4.30
CA GLU A 36 20.19 4.09 -3.09
C GLU A 36 18.80 3.80 -2.48
N ALA A 37 17.77 3.70 -3.32
CA ALA A 37 16.42 3.40 -2.86
C ALA A 37 16.29 1.98 -2.25
N VAL A 38 17.03 0.99 -2.77
CA VAL A 38 17.05 -0.38 -2.22
C VAL A 38 17.70 -0.42 -0.83
N HIS A 39 18.65 0.47 -0.54
CA HIS A 39 19.27 0.58 0.78
C HIS A 39 18.38 1.22 1.86
N SER A 40 17.17 1.69 1.52
CA SER A 40 16.22 2.19 2.51
C SER A 40 15.58 1.05 3.31
N ASP A 41 15.20 1.33 4.56
CA ASP A 41 14.58 0.33 5.47
C ASP A 41 13.26 -0.25 4.94
N ALA A 42 12.60 0.40 3.98
CA ALA A 42 11.35 -0.12 3.41
C ALA A 42 11.57 -1.28 2.43
N ILE A 43 12.80 -1.44 1.90
CA ILE A 43 13.16 -2.45 0.90
C ILE A 43 14.24 -3.40 1.43
N CYS A 44 15.23 -2.87 2.15
CA CYS A 44 16.39 -3.64 2.57
C CYS A 44 15.99 -4.79 3.50
N ASP A 45 16.28 -6.02 3.07
CA ASP A 45 16.19 -7.22 3.89
C ASP A 45 17.57 -7.50 4.53
N TYR A 46 17.67 -7.37 5.84
CA TYR A 46 18.94 -7.57 6.55
C TYR A 46 19.36 -9.05 6.63
N ASP A 47 18.40 -9.97 6.53
CA ASP A 47 18.60 -11.43 6.57
C ASP A 47 18.50 -12.05 5.16
N TYR A 48 18.71 -11.23 4.12
CA TYR A 48 18.45 -11.59 2.73
C TYR A 48 19.16 -12.86 2.26
N MET A 49 20.29 -13.26 2.83
CA MET A 49 21.03 -14.45 2.39
C MET A 49 20.22 -15.72 2.65
N GLU A 50 19.67 -15.88 3.87
CA GLU A 50 18.84 -17.03 4.22
C GLU A 50 17.52 -17.02 3.44
N HIS A 51 16.90 -15.84 3.34
CA HIS A 51 15.65 -15.69 2.62
C HIS A 51 15.81 -15.93 1.11
N TYR A 52 16.92 -15.47 0.53
CA TYR A 52 17.23 -15.64 -0.89
C TYR A 52 17.37 -17.12 -1.28
N GLU A 53 18.06 -17.93 -0.46
CA GLU A 53 18.22 -19.37 -0.72
C GLU A 53 16.88 -20.09 -0.83
N ARG A 54 15.85 -19.65 -0.09
CA ARG A 54 14.51 -20.22 -0.16
C ARG A 54 13.74 -19.84 -1.42
N ILE A 55 14.10 -18.73 -2.07
CA ILE A 55 13.31 -18.14 -3.18
C ILE A 55 14.04 -18.12 -4.52
N ARG A 56 15.34 -18.40 -4.57
CA ARG A 56 16.18 -18.25 -5.78
C ARG A 56 15.69 -19.01 -7.01
N GLU A 57 14.97 -20.11 -6.82
CA GLU A 57 14.42 -20.94 -7.91
C GLU A 57 12.95 -20.60 -8.25
N LYS A 58 12.33 -19.70 -7.49
CA LYS A 58 10.93 -19.30 -7.68
C LYS A 58 10.80 -18.39 -8.89
N ALA A 59 9.82 -18.66 -9.75
CA ALA A 59 9.53 -17.82 -10.92
C ALA A 59 9.22 -16.37 -10.51
N LEU A 60 9.80 -15.39 -11.22
CA LEU A 60 9.72 -13.96 -10.86
C LEU A 60 8.27 -13.47 -10.72
N ASN A 61 7.37 -13.91 -11.61
CA ASN A 61 5.94 -13.55 -11.58
C ASN A 61 5.16 -14.17 -10.39
N LYS A 62 5.76 -15.11 -9.65
CA LYS A 62 5.19 -15.72 -8.45
C LYS A 62 5.75 -15.15 -7.16
N LEU A 63 6.75 -14.27 -7.23
CA LEU A 63 7.31 -13.62 -6.04
C LEU A 63 6.27 -12.69 -5.41
N THR A 64 6.23 -12.70 -4.07
CA THR A 64 5.52 -11.74 -3.23
C THR A 64 6.31 -10.45 -3.11
N TYR A 65 5.70 -9.39 -2.56
CA TYR A 65 6.39 -8.11 -2.36
C TYR A 65 7.67 -8.26 -1.53
N ARG A 66 7.61 -9.02 -0.42
CA ARG A 66 8.77 -9.24 0.45
C ARG A 66 9.87 -10.02 -0.26
N GLU A 67 9.52 -11.08 -0.98
CA GLU A 67 10.50 -11.87 -1.73
C GLU A 67 11.16 -11.06 -2.86
N VAL A 68 10.42 -10.17 -3.54
CA VAL A 68 11.02 -9.23 -4.50
C VAL A 68 12.02 -8.29 -3.80
N CYS A 69 11.68 -7.76 -2.63
CA CYS A 69 12.58 -6.91 -1.85
C CYS A 69 13.86 -7.67 -1.42
N THR A 70 13.72 -8.92 -0.97
CA THR A 70 14.85 -9.81 -0.67
C THR A 70 15.75 -10.01 -1.89
N PHE A 71 15.17 -10.33 -3.05
CA PHE A 71 15.94 -10.56 -4.28
C PHE A 71 16.65 -9.28 -4.75
N LEU A 72 15.97 -8.13 -4.74
CA LEU A 72 16.60 -6.85 -5.07
C LEU A 72 17.73 -6.51 -4.09
N THR A 73 17.55 -6.81 -2.80
CA THR A 73 18.59 -6.64 -1.77
C THR A 73 19.79 -7.52 -2.05
N PHE A 74 19.57 -8.79 -2.41
CA PHE A 74 20.63 -9.72 -2.82
C PHE A 74 21.46 -9.15 -3.98
N ILE A 75 20.78 -8.69 -5.05
CA ILE A 75 21.44 -8.11 -6.23
C ILE A 75 22.26 -6.87 -5.87
N VAL A 76 21.65 -5.92 -5.14
CA VAL A 76 22.32 -4.65 -4.83
C VAL A 76 23.48 -4.84 -3.86
N ARG A 77 23.34 -5.71 -2.85
CA ARG A 77 24.41 -5.98 -1.88
C ARG A 77 25.50 -6.88 -2.47
N GLY A 78 25.17 -7.74 -3.43
CA GLY A 78 26.11 -8.60 -4.14
C GLY A 78 27.21 -7.83 -4.89
N GLU A 79 26.90 -6.62 -5.37
CA GLU A 79 27.88 -5.72 -6.03
C GLU A 79 29.09 -5.37 -5.14
N ARG A 80 28.93 -5.43 -3.81
CA ARG A 80 30.02 -5.19 -2.86
C ARG A 80 31.06 -6.32 -2.84
N PHE A 81 30.68 -7.51 -3.28
CA PHE A 81 31.50 -8.71 -3.24
C PHE A 81 31.98 -9.13 -4.63
N CYS A 82 31.24 -8.79 -5.67
CA CYS A 82 31.56 -9.12 -7.05
C CYS A 82 31.22 -7.93 -7.96
N SER A 83 32.25 -7.30 -8.51
CA SER A 83 32.07 -6.22 -9.50
C SER A 83 31.38 -6.78 -10.74
N GLY A 84 30.31 -6.11 -11.17
CA GLY A 84 29.48 -6.58 -12.27
C GLY A 84 28.29 -7.43 -11.83
N HIS A 85 28.04 -7.63 -10.54
CA HIS A 85 26.91 -8.44 -10.09
C HIS A 85 25.56 -7.86 -10.53
N ILE A 86 25.34 -6.55 -10.38
CA ILE A 86 24.14 -5.88 -10.91
C ILE A 86 24.16 -5.90 -12.44
N ALA A 87 25.32 -5.69 -13.07
CA ALA A 87 25.46 -5.72 -14.53
C ALA A 87 25.03 -7.07 -15.14
N ASN A 88 25.40 -8.18 -14.50
CA ASN A 88 24.98 -9.52 -14.90
C ASN A 88 23.46 -9.67 -14.84
N HIS A 89 22.83 -9.17 -13.76
CA HIS A 89 21.38 -9.20 -13.60
C HIS A 89 20.61 -8.19 -14.48
N ILE A 90 21.31 -7.20 -15.02
CA ILE A 90 20.79 -6.37 -16.12
C ILE A 90 20.80 -7.19 -17.42
N GLN A 91 21.91 -7.88 -17.69
CA GLN A 91 22.11 -8.60 -18.94
C GLN A 91 21.22 -9.85 -19.08
N ASP A 92 20.99 -10.59 -18.00
CA ASP A 92 20.11 -11.77 -17.98
C ASP A 92 18.61 -11.41 -17.93
N GLY A 93 18.28 -10.12 -17.75
CA GLY A 93 16.92 -9.60 -17.66
C GLY A 93 16.22 -9.79 -16.31
N VAL A 94 16.87 -10.40 -15.32
CA VAL A 94 16.31 -10.65 -13.98
C VAL A 94 15.96 -9.34 -13.28
N LEU A 95 16.83 -8.33 -13.33
CA LEU A 95 16.56 -7.04 -12.69
C LEU A 95 15.34 -6.36 -13.32
N ALA A 96 15.19 -6.42 -14.64
CA ALA A 96 14.02 -5.87 -15.33
C ALA A 96 12.73 -6.60 -14.91
N GLY A 97 12.75 -7.93 -14.83
CA GLY A 97 11.60 -8.72 -14.38
C GLY A 97 11.23 -8.48 -12.91
N LEU A 98 12.21 -8.31 -12.03
CA LEU A 98 11.97 -7.96 -10.63
C LEU A 98 11.35 -6.57 -10.48
N LEU A 99 11.84 -5.58 -11.24
CA LEU A 99 11.28 -4.23 -11.22
C LEU A 99 9.85 -4.20 -11.79
N GLU A 100 9.57 -4.96 -12.85
CA GLU A 100 8.22 -5.12 -13.38
C GLU A 100 7.28 -5.68 -12.32
N ARG A 101 7.68 -6.78 -11.67
CA ARG A 101 6.90 -7.41 -10.60
C ARG A 101 6.69 -6.48 -9.40
N TYR A 102 7.71 -5.73 -9.01
CA TYR A 102 7.59 -4.71 -7.95
C TYR A 102 6.55 -3.65 -8.34
N LEU A 103 6.59 -3.15 -9.57
CA LEU A 103 5.68 -2.11 -10.03
C LEU A 103 4.24 -2.61 -10.14
N GLU A 104 4.04 -3.87 -10.54
CA GLU A 104 2.75 -4.56 -10.53
C GLU A 104 2.17 -4.63 -9.12
N LEU A 105 2.94 -5.19 -8.16
CA LEU A 105 2.52 -5.37 -6.77
C LEU A 105 2.27 -4.05 -6.03
N THR A 106 3.06 -3.01 -6.35
CA THR A 106 2.89 -1.68 -5.74
C THR A 106 1.86 -0.81 -6.45
N ALA A 107 1.45 -1.15 -7.67
CA ALA A 107 0.29 -0.56 -8.32
C ALA A 107 -1.01 -1.05 -7.65
N THR A 108 -1.08 -2.34 -7.30
CA THR A 108 -2.25 -2.92 -6.62
C THR A 108 -2.36 -2.50 -5.15
N GLY A 109 -1.26 -2.37 -4.41
CA GLY A 109 -1.30 -2.07 -2.97
C GLY A 109 -2.02 -0.76 -2.59
N ARG A 110 -1.78 0.33 -3.35
CA ARG A 110 -2.50 1.60 -3.13
C ARG A 110 -3.97 1.52 -3.52
N GLY A 111 -4.27 0.83 -4.62
CA GLY A 111 -5.64 0.62 -5.07
C GLY A 111 -6.44 -0.19 -4.06
N VAL A 112 -5.89 -1.27 -3.52
CA VAL A 112 -6.60 -2.15 -2.57
C VAL A 112 -6.87 -1.46 -1.25
N ILE A 113 -5.90 -0.72 -0.69
CA ILE A 113 -6.10 0.00 0.58
C ILE A 113 -7.13 1.12 0.38
N ALA A 114 -7.00 1.91 -0.68
CA ALA A 114 -7.97 2.96 -0.98
C ALA A 114 -9.37 2.37 -1.21
N SER A 115 -9.49 1.31 -2.03
CA SER A 115 -10.76 0.61 -2.26
C SER A 115 -11.34 0.00 -0.99
N GLY A 116 -10.51 -0.45 -0.04
CA GLY A 116 -10.97 -0.91 1.27
C GLY A 116 -11.62 0.22 2.06
N ILE A 117 -10.94 1.37 2.18
CA ILE A 117 -11.45 2.54 2.90
C ILE A 117 -12.73 3.09 2.23
N PHE A 118 -12.71 3.30 0.91
CA PHE A 118 -13.89 3.76 0.18
C PHE A 118 -15.03 2.74 0.21
N GLY A 119 -14.71 1.45 0.13
CA GLY A 119 -15.70 0.37 0.22
C GLY A 119 -16.41 0.36 1.56
N THR A 120 -15.68 0.54 2.67
CA THR A 120 -16.26 0.73 4.01
C THR A 120 -17.18 1.95 4.03
N ALA A 121 -16.72 3.12 3.57
CA ALA A 121 -17.52 4.34 3.59
C ALA A 121 -18.80 4.28 2.74
N VAL A 122 -18.72 3.65 1.57
CA VAL A 122 -19.88 3.46 0.70
C VAL A 122 -20.87 2.46 1.31
N ALA A 123 -20.37 1.35 1.87
CA ALA A 123 -21.22 0.33 2.49
C ALA A 123 -21.95 0.89 3.72
N ASP A 124 -21.24 1.65 4.54
CA ASP A 124 -21.78 2.41 5.69
C ASP A 124 -22.87 3.39 5.22
N ALA A 125 -22.59 4.28 4.27
CA ALA A 125 -23.58 5.25 3.77
C ALA A 125 -24.83 4.60 3.14
N VAL A 126 -24.72 3.39 2.59
CA VAL A 126 -25.86 2.58 2.13
C VAL A 126 -26.60 1.91 3.29
N GLY A 127 -25.88 1.59 4.37
CA GLY A 127 -26.35 0.93 5.58
C GLY A 127 -27.11 1.85 6.53
N VAL A 128 -26.71 3.11 6.68
CA VAL A 128 -27.35 4.08 7.60
C VAL A 128 -28.88 4.16 7.43
N PRO A 129 -29.45 4.27 6.21
CA PRO A 129 -30.90 4.29 6.04
C PRO A 129 -31.58 2.94 6.32
N ALA A 130 -30.82 1.85 6.42
CA ALA A 130 -31.30 0.49 6.68
C ALA A 130 -31.32 0.13 8.18
N GLU A 131 -30.66 0.91 9.03
CA GLU A 131 -30.55 0.64 10.45
C GLU A 131 -31.92 0.48 11.12
N PHE A 132 -31.96 -0.49 12.04
CA PHE A 132 -33.15 -0.89 12.80
C PHE A 132 -34.36 -1.36 11.97
N LYS A 133 -34.26 -1.45 10.64
CA LYS A 133 -35.31 -2.04 9.80
C LYS A 133 -35.27 -3.56 9.84
N SER A 134 -36.44 -4.17 9.77
CA SER A 134 -36.53 -5.62 9.63
C SER A 134 -36.08 -6.10 8.25
N ARG A 135 -35.65 -7.36 8.16
CA ARG A 135 -35.29 -7.98 6.87
C ARG A 135 -36.51 -8.07 5.94
N GLU A 136 -37.69 -8.26 6.49
CA GLU A 136 -38.97 -8.30 5.77
C GLU A 136 -39.26 -6.95 5.10
N GLU A 137 -39.05 -5.84 5.82
CA GLU A 137 -39.20 -4.49 5.26
C GLU A 137 -38.23 -4.23 4.11
N LEU A 138 -36.94 -4.57 4.29
CA LEU A 138 -35.92 -4.38 3.27
C LEU A 138 -36.12 -5.29 2.05
N ARG A 139 -36.74 -6.46 2.20
CA ARG A 139 -37.17 -7.29 1.07
C ARG A 139 -38.32 -6.67 0.29
N ALA A 140 -39.31 -6.11 1.00
CA ALA A 140 -40.45 -5.46 0.37
C ALA A 140 -40.07 -4.12 -0.30
N ARG A 141 -39.09 -3.41 0.26
CA ARG A 141 -38.59 -2.12 -0.20
C ARG A 141 -37.05 -2.10 -0.16
N PRO A 142 -36.40 -2.71 -1.16
CA PRO A 142 -34.95 -2.81 -1.19
C PRO A 142 -34.30 -1.44 -1.42
N ILE A 143 -33.20 -1.19 -0.69
CA ILE A 143 -32.30 -0.08 -0.96
C ILE A 143 -31.39 -0.53 -2.11
N THR A 144 -31.46 0.19 -3.23
CA THR A 144 -30.71 -0.14 -4.47
C THR A 144 -29.78 1.00 -4.90
N ASP A 145 -29.79 2.10 -4.16
CA ASP A 145 -28.98 3.30 -4.38
C ASP A 145 -28.66 3.96 -3.03
N ILE A 146 -27.77 4.94 -3.03
CA ILE A 146 -27.46 5.76 -1.85
C ILE A 146 -28.62 6.73 -1.63
N ILE A 147 -29.38 6.51 -0.56
CA ILE A 147 -30.55 7.31 -0.18
C ILE A 147 -30.34 7.97 1.20
N GLY A 148 -31.13 8.98 1.52
CA GLY A 148 -31.19 9.57 2.87
C GLY A 148 -32.29 8.95 3.74
N GLY A 149 -32.47 9.49 4.95
CA GLY A 149 -33.48 9.09 5.92
C GLY A 149 -32.91 8.19 7.01
N GLY A 150 -33.59 7.08 7.29
CA GLY A 150 -33.22 6.16 8.38
C GLY A 150 -33.63 6.65 9.76
N ALA A 151 -33.16 5.95 10.80
CA ALA A 151 -33.44 6.31 12.19
C ALA A 151 -32.81 7.67 12.58
N HIS A 152 -31.70 8.02 11.93
CA HIS A 152 -30.94 9.26 12.19
C HIS A 152 -31.34 10.43 11.28
N GLN A 153 -32.28 10.24 10.33
CA GLN A 153 -32.77 11.29 9.41
C GLN A 153 -31.65 12.01 8.62
N GLN A 154 -30.63 11.27 8.20
CA GLN A 154 -29.47 11.82 7.52
C GLN A 154 -29.72 12.09 6.03
N VAL A 155 -28.93 12.98 5.43
CA VAL A 155 -28.95 13.20 3.97
C VAL A 155 -28.28 12.05 3.23
N ALA A 156 -28.64 11.85 1.96
CA ALA A 156 -28.05 10.78 1.14
C ALA A 156 -26.52 10.90 1.07
N GLY A 157 -25.82 9.78 1.29
CA GLY A 157 -24.36 9.72 1.26
C GLY A 157 -23.68 9.99 2.61
N THR A 158 -24.44 10.20 3.67
CA THR A 158 -23.91 10.33 5.03
C THR A 158 -23.52 8.96 5.57
N TRP A 159 -22.28 8.83 6.04
CA TRP A 159 -21.70 7.66 6.71
C TRP A 159 -21.61 7.88 8.23
N SER A 160 -21.54 6.82 9.03
CA SER A 160 -21.70 6.84 10.50
C SER A 160 -20.37 6.71 11.27
N ASP A 161 -20.46 6.18 12.50
CA ASP A 161 -19.34 5.84 13.37
C ASP A 161 -18.39 4.82 12.73
N ASP A 162 -18.90 3.85 11.97
CA ASP A 162 -18.11 2.85 11.24
C ASP A 162 -17.00 3.50 10.41
N THR A 163 -17.35 4.47 9.57
CA THR A 163 -16.38 5.21 8.76
C THR A 163 -15.57 6.20 9.59
N SER A 164 -16.19 6.90 10.55
CA SER A 164 -15.50 7.87 11.41
C SER A 164 -14.34 7.23 12.17
N MET A 165 -14.60 6.07 12.79
CA MET A 165 -13.60 5.30 13.54
C MET A 165 -12.56 4.66 12.62
N ALA A 166 -12.96 4.17 11.44
CA ALA A 166 -12.03 3.66 10.44
C ALA A 166 -11.06 4.74 9.96
N LEU A 167 -11.53 5.98 9.75
CA LEU A 167 -10.70 7.13 9.40
C LEU A 167 -9.74 7.49 10.52
N CYS A 168 -10.21 7.59 11.77
CA CYS A 168 -9.35 7.84 12.93
C CYS A 168 -8.17 6.85 13.00
N LEU A 169 -8.45 5.55 12.81
CA LEU A 169 -7.43 4.51 12.76
C LEU A 169 -6.47 4.71 11.58
N ALA A 170 -7.00 4.93 10.37
CA ALA A 170 -6.20 5.08 9.16
C ALA A 170 -5.24 6.28 9.24
N PHE A 171 -5.73 7.42 9.74
CA PHE A 171 -4.91 8.62 9.92
C PHE A 171 -3.82 8.40 10.98
N SER A 172 -4.17 7.76 12.11
CA SER A 172 -3.18 7.44 13.14
C SER A 172 -2.06 6.53 12.60
N LEU A 173 -2.41 5.44 11.92
CA LEU A 173 -1.43 4.53 11.30
C LEU A 173 -0.52 5.25 10.30
N ALA A 174 -1.10 6.13 9.47
CA ALA A 174 -0.35 6.88 8.46
C ALA A 174 0.63 7.88 9.08
N GLU A 175 0.22 8.58 10.14
CA GLU A 175 1.05 9.61 10.79
C GLU A 175 2.08 9.04 11.75
N LYS A 176 1.76 7.93 12.44
CA LYS A 176 2.64 7.30 13.43
C LYS A 176 3.56 6.23 12.85
N GLY A 177 3.24 5.72 11.66
CA GLY A 177 4.01 4.64 11.02
C GLY A 177 3.85 3.28 11.73
N GLY A 178 2.82 3.12 12.56
CA GLY A 178 2.56 1.93 13.37
C GLY A 178 1.33 2.10 14.25
N ILE A 179 0.98 1.07 15.03
CA ILE A 179 -0.15 1.14 15.99
C ILE A 179 0.30 1.95 17.20
N ASP A 180 -0.36 3.10 17.40
CA ASP A 180 -0.25 3.95 18.58
C ASP A 180 -1.65 4.07 19.21
N VAL A 181 -1.89 3.29 20.26
CA VAL A 181 -3.23 3.21 20.89
C VAL A 181 -3.66 4.52 21.54
N ASP A 182 -2.72 5.32 22.03
CA ASP A 182 -3.02 6.60 22.66
C ASP A 182 -3.44 7.65 21.63
N ASP A 183 -2.79 7.66 20.47
CA ASP A 183 -3.17 8.54 19.35
C ASP A 183 -4.52 8.14 18.74
N ILE A 184 -4.75 6.84 18.56
CA ILE A 184 -6.05 6.32 18.08
C ILE A 184 -7.18 6.77 19.03
N MET A 185 -7.00 6.58 20.35
CA MET A 185 -8.02 6.95 21.33
C MET A 185 -8.26 8.47 21.36
N LYS A 186 -7.21 9.29 21.26
CA LYS A 186 -7.37 10.75 21.16
C LYS A 186 -8.21 11.15 19.96
N ARG A 187 -8.04 10.51 18.80
CA ARG A 187 -8.85 10.80 17.61
C ARG A 187 -10.29 10.34 17.76
N PHE A 188 -10.54 9.20 18.42
CA PHE A 188 -11.90 8.79 18.77
C PHE A 188 -12.58 9.80 19.70
N CYS A 189 -11.86 10.29 20.73
CA CYS A 189 -12.36 11.35 21.60
C CYS A 189 -12.63 12.65 20.82
N ASP A 190 -11.73 13.03 19.92
CA ASP A 190 -11.91 14.24 19.09
C ASP A 190 -13.09 14.12 18.11
N TRP A 191 -13.33 12.92 17.56
CA TRP A 191 -14.55 12.63 16.79
C TRP A 191 -15.79 12.77 17.67
N TYR A 192 -15.80 12.14 18.83
CA TYR A 192 -16.94 12.15 19.74
C TYR A 192 -17.27 13.56 20.28
N GLU A 193 -16.26 14.30 20.71
CA GLU A 193 -16.42 15.59 21.39
C GLU A 193 -16.55 16.76 20.42
N ASN A 194 -15.82 16.73 19.30
CA ASN A 194 -15.69 17.87 18.39
C ASN A 194 -16.18 17.57 16.96
N GLY A 195 -16.69 16.38 16.69
CA GLY A 195 -17.16 15.98 15.37
C GLY A 195 -16.04 15.85 14.34
N ALA A 196 -14.77 15.73 14.76
CA ALA A 196 -13.66 15.45 13.85
C ALA A 196 -13.92 14.15 13.09
N TYR A 197 -13.50 14.06 11.82
CA TYR A 197 -13.73 12.86 11.00
C TYR A 197 -15.20 12.43 10.88
N SER A 198 -16.16 13.34 11.05
CA SER A 198 -17.57 13.10 10.76
C SER A 198 -17.95 13.70 9.40
N PRO A 199 -19.05 13.26 8.77
CA PRO A 199 -19.47 13.80 7.47
C PRO A 199 -19.91 15.27 7.52
N HIS A 200 -20.43 15.73 8.67
CA HIS A 200 -21.06 17.05 8.81
C HIS A 200 -20.52 17.88 10.00
N GLY A 201 -19.40 17.47 10.60
CA GLY A 201 -18.81 18.17 11.75
C GLY A 201 -19.50 17.85 13.09
N GLU A 202 -20.32 16.82 13.16
CA GLU A 202 -21.03 16.38 14.36
C GLU A 202 -20.97 14.85 14.49
N CYS A 203 -20.73 14.36 15.71
CA CYS A 203 -20.79 12.93 16.03
C CYS A 203 -22.24 12.44 16.07
N PHE A 204 -22.51 11.29 15.46
CA PHE A 204 -23.76 10.55 15.61
C PHE A 204 -23.50 9.04 15.54
N ASP A 205 -24.50 8.28 15.97
CA ASP A 205 -24.53 6.81 15.91
C ASP A 205 -23.41 6.09 16.70
N ILE A 206 -22.87 6.74 17.74
CA ILE A 206 -21.90 6.09 18.62
C ILE A 206 -22.55 4.96 19.44
N GLY A 207 -21.93 3.78 19.44
CA GLY A 207 -22.34 2.63 20.25
C GLY A 207 -22.10 2.82 21.76
N MET A 208 -22.85 2.09 22.60
CA MET A 208 -22.81 2.23 24.07
C MET A 208 -21.69 1.45 24.79
N THR A 209 -20.84 0.70 24.08
CA THR A 209 -19.85 -0.23 24.70
C THR A 209 -18.70 0.51 25.34
#